data_AF-M0AU68-F1
#
_entry.id   AF-M0AU68-F1
#
_cell.length_a   1.000
_cell.length_b   1.000
_cell.length_c   1.000
_cell.angle_alpha   90.00
_cell.angle_beta   90.00
_cell.angle_gamma   90.00
#
_symmetry.space_group_name_H-M   'P 1'
#
loop_
_entity.id
_entity.type
_entity.pdbx_description
1 polymer ?
#
loop_
_entity_poly.entity_id
_entity_poly.type
_entity_poly.pdbx_seq_one_letter_code
_entity_poly.pdbx_strand_id
1 'polypeptide(L)'
;MIFEDLPTTPTSEELIDKAFSRAARAGKAKGGLEAQQSMLQTAANIISDNLENVVTAWPDFDYEDDVHPFYYELADAIVDVDELRQALSETMWASRKAREIHNEYQPRLRKTDIDTARKHRKQAFARLADIVEQIDDELLYINKSRNDLRDLPEINPEEPTIVVAGYPNVGKSSFVNDVTSARGETASYPFTTKGILSLIHISER
;
A
#
# COMPACT_ATOMS: atom_id res chain seq x y z
N MET A 1 -3.15 -15.16 -0.15
CA MET A 1 -4.27 -14.24 -0.44
C MET A 1 -3.72 -12.93 -0.98
N ILE A 2 -4.13 -12.52 -2.19
CA ILE A 2 -3.52 -11.43 -2.97
C ILE A 2 -3.49 -10.08 -2.20
N PHE A 3 -4.55 -9.77 -1.46
CA PHE A 3 -4.67 -8.50 -0.72
C PHE A 3 -4.54 -8.63 0.80
N GLU A 4 -4.56 -9.85 1.37
CA GLU A 4 -4.60 -10.03 2.83
C GLU A 4 -3.30 -9.60 3.51
N ASP A 5 -2.19 -9.95 2.88
CA ASP A 5 -0.84 -9.73 3.39
C ASP A 5 -0.31 -8.32 3.13
N LEU A 6 -1.13 -7.43 2.57
CA LEU A 6 -0.73 -6.05 2.30
C LEU A 6 -0.41 -5.32 3.61
N PRO A 7 0.79 -4.71 3.71
CA PRO A 7 1.19 -3.96 4.90
C PRO A 7 0.32 -2.70 5.06
N THR A 8 0.23 -2.22 6.30
CA THR A 8 -0.41 -0.93 6.57
C THR A 8 0.42 0.20 5.97
N THR A 9 -0.25 1.08 5.22
CA THR A 9 0.38 2.29 4.69
C THR A 9 0.52 3.32 5.81
N PRO A 10 1.73 3.88 6.05
CA PRO A 10 1.92 4.91 7.05
C PRO A 10 1.27 6.22 6.62
N THR A 11 0.85 7.04 7.58
CA THR A 11 0.46 8.43 7.33
C THR A 11 1.67 9.30 6.98
N SER A 12 1.43 10.47 6.37
CA SER A 12 2.50 11.44 6.06
C SER A 12 3.26 11.85 7.34
N GLU A 13 2.53 12.19 8.41
CA GLU A 13 3.07 12.59 9.72
C GLU A 13 3.96 11.49 10.32
N GLU A 14 3.48 10.25 10.38
CA GLU A 14 4.25 9.12 10.91
C GLU A 14 5.54 8.89 10.11
N LEU A 15 5.48 9.02 8.78
CA LEU A 15 6.64 8.83 7.92
C LEU A 15 7.68 9.94 8.12
N ILE A 16 7.24 11.20 8.15
CA ILE A 16 8.12 12.36 8.38
C ILE A 16 8.78 12.25 9.76
N ASP A 17 8.01 11.96 10.80
CA ASP A 17 8.52 11.82 12.17
C ASP A 17 9.53 10.68 12.29
N LYS A 18 9.22 9.52 11.70
CA LYS A 18 10.15 8.37 11.65
C LYS A 18 11.45 8.76 10.95
N ALA A 19 11.36 9.41 9.80
CA ALA A 19 12.53 9.84 9.01
C ALA A 19 13.39 10.84 9.78
N PHE A 20 12.79 11.90 10.34
CA PHE A 20 13.52 12.98 10.98
C PHE A 20 14.07 12.58 12.35
N SER A 21 13.34 11.75 13.11
CA SER A 21 13.82 11.19 14.37
C SER A 21 15.04 10.29 14.15
N ARG A 22 15.00 9.42 13.12
CA ARG A 22 16.14 8.55 12.76
C ARG A 22 17.32 9.36 12.22
N ALA A 23 17.06 10.36 11.39
CA ALA A 23 18.10 11.27 10.91
C ALA A 23 18.79 12.02 12.06
N ALA A 24 18.02 12.56 13.01
CA ALA A 24 18.57 13.24 14.19
C ALA A 24 19.50 12.32 15.00
N ARG A 25 19.13 11.03 15.17
CA ARG A 25 20.00 10.03 15.81
C ARG A 25 21.28 9.78 15.01
N ALA A 26 21.18 9.62 13.69
CA ALA A 26 22.35 9.44 12.82
C ALA A 26 23.33 10.61 12.90
N GLY A 27 22.83 11.83 13.04
CA GLY A 27 23.66 13.01 13.22
C GLY A 27 24.33 13.14 14.59
N LYS A 28 23.72 12.62 15.67
CA LYS A 28 24.34 12.61 17.02
C LYS A 28 25.61 11.75 17.08
N ALA A 29 25.73 10.76 16.22
CA ALA A 29 26.90 9.87 16.16
C ALA A 29 28.10 10.48 15.40
N LYS A 30 27.96 11.68 14.83
CA LYS A 30 28.96 12.32 13.96
C LYS A 30 29.15 13.80 14.30
N GLY A 31 30.21 14.41 13.81
CA GLY A 31 30.52 15.83 13.99
C GLY A 31 30.45 16.65 12.70
N GLY A 32 30.31 17.97 12.84
CA GLY A 32 30.48 18.93 11.75
C GLY A 32 29.63 18.66 10.50
N LEU A 33 30.27 18.72 9.33
CA LEU A 33 29.63 18.51 8.02
C LEU A 33 29.13 17.08 7.81
N GLU A 34 29.86 16.09 8.34
CA GLU A 34 29.47 14.68 8.24
C GLU A 34 28.15 14.39 8.94
N ALA A 35 27.89 15.05 10.07
CA ALA A 35 26.60 14.97 10.75
C ALA A 35 25.46 15.49 9.86
N GLN A 36 25.66 16.62 9.17
CA GLN A 36 24.62 17.20 8.31
C GLN A 36 24.34 16.31 7.10
N GLN A 37 25.39 15.77 6.47
CA GLN A 37 25.28 14.84 5.34
C GLN A 37 24.59 13.54 5.76
N SER A 38 24.96 12.99 6.92
CA SER A 38 24.36 11.76 7.42
C SER A 38 22.88 11.94 7.75
N MET A 39 22.50 13.08 8.35
CA MET A 39 21.10 13.40 8.60
C MET A 39 20.30 13.45 7.28
N LEU A 40 20.81 14.15 6.27
CA LEU A 40 20.14 14.26 4.96
C LEU A 40 19.98 12.90 4.28
N GLN A 41 21.06 12.12 4.21
CA GLN A 41 21.03 10.78 3.62
C GLN A 41 20.03 9.87 4.33
N THR A 42 20.03 9.86 5.67
CA THR A 42 19.11 9.00 6.44
C THR A 42 17.66 9.41 6.25
N ALA A 43 17.34 10.71 6.28
CA ALA A 43 15.97 11.18 6.08
C ALA A 43 15.45 10.81 4.68
N ALA A 44 16.23 11.11 3.64
CA ALA A 44 15.84 10.84 2.26
C ALA A 44 15.65 9.35 1.97
N ASN A 45 16.56 8.50 2.46
CA ASN A 45 16.43 7.04 2.29
C ASN A 45 15.20 6.49 2.99
N ILE A 46 14.94 6.90 4.23
CA ILE A 46 13.76 6.41 4.95
C ILE A 46 12.48 6.78 4.20
N ILE A 47 12.37 8.03 3.73
CA ILE A 47 11.20 8.46 2.95
C ILE A 47 11.11 7.66 1.64
N SER A 48 12.18 7.66 0.83
CA SER A 48 12.14 6.98 -0.48
C SER A 48 11.80 5.50 -0.36
N ASP A 49 12.43 4.81 0.58
CA ASP A 49 12.32 3.36 0.69
C ASP A 49 10.97 2.97 1.31
N ASN A 50 10.43 3.74 2.26
CA ASN A 50 9.08 3.45 2.78
C ASN A 50 8.00 3.70 1.73
N LEU A 51 8.08 4.80 0.97
CA LEU A 51 7.12 5.07 -0.11
C LEU A 51 7.23 4.06 -1.26
N GLU A 52 8.46 3.66 -1.64
CA GLU A 52 8.66 2.61 -2.65
C GLU A 52 8.08 1.28 -2.16
N ASN A 53 8.34 0.91 -0.90
CA ASN A 53 7.79 -0.32 -0.31
C ASN A 53 6.26 -0.32 -0.24
N VAL A 54 5.62 0.84 -0.01
CA VAL A 54 4.15 0.95 -0.09
C VAL A 54 3.70 0.51 -1.48
N VAL A 55 4.31 1.05 -2.54
CA VAL A 55 3.90 0.77 -3.92
C VAL A 55 4.21 -0.68 -4.32
N THR A 56 5.41 -1.18 -4.03
CA THR A 56 5.83 -2.52 -4.45
C THR A 56 5.18 -3.65 -3.66
N ALA A 57 4.47 -3.34 -2.58
CA ALA A 57 3.69 -4.33 -1.86
C ALA A 57 2.38 -4.68 -2.58
N TRP A 58 1.86 -3.78 -3.41
CA TRP A 58 0.65 -4.03 -4.19
C TRP A 58 0.96 -4.87 -5.43
N PRO A 59 0.03 -5.77 -5.83
CA PRO A 59 0.14 -6.47 -7.11
C PRO A 59 -0.03 -5.49 -8.27
N ASP A 60 0.50 -5.84 -9.44
CA ASP A 60 0.26 -5.05 -10.64
C ASP A 60 -1.07 -5.44 -11.28
N PHE A 61 -2.02 -4.50 -11.28
CA PHE A 61 -3.37 -4.71 -11.81
C PHE A 61 -3.41 -4.83 -13.34
N ASP A 62 -2.35 -4.48 -14.08
CA ASP A 62 -2.28 -4.66 -15.55
C ASP A 62 -1.91 -6.08 -15.97
N TYR A 63 -1.34 -6.88 -15.07
CA TYR A 63 -0.79 -8.19 -15.40
C TYR A 63 -1.70 -9.30 -14.86
N GLU A 64 -2.31 -10.07 -15.77
CA GLU A 64 -3.20 -11.18 -15.41
C GLU A 64 -2.52 -12.26 -14.56
N ASP A 65 -1.20 -12.40 -14.68
CA ASP A 65 -0.38 -13.30 -13.85
C ASP A 65 -0.30 -12.84 -12.39
N ASP A 66 -0.43 -11.54 -12.12
CA ASP A 66 -0.41 -10.95 -10.77
C ASP A 66 -1.83 -10.84 -10.21
N VAL A 67 -2.80 -10.43 -11.03
CA VAL A 67 -4.23 -10.32 -10.67
C VAL A 67 -5.10 -10.93 -11.76
N HIS A 68 -5.67 -12.10 -11.49
CA HIS A 68 -6.62 -12.74 -12.40
C HIS A 68 -7.83 -11.80 -12.67
N PRO A 69 -8.38 -11.74 -13.90
CA PRO A 69 -9.48 -10.82 -14.26
C PRO A 69 -10.68 -10.85 -13.32
N PHE A 70 -11.04 -12.01 -12.78
CA PHE A 70 -12.08 -12.13 -11.74
C PHE A 70 -11.79 -11.31 -10.48
N TYR A 71 -10.56 -11.33 -9.97
CA TYR A 71 -10.17 -10.52 -8.81
C TYR A 71 -10.01 -9.05 -9.16
N TYR A 72 -9.61 -8.72 -10.39
CA TYR A 72 -9.61 -7.36 -10.88
C TYR A 72 -11.02 -6.76 -10.83
N GLU A 73 -11.99 -7.43 -11.44
CA GLU A 73 -13.40 -6.97 -11.47
C GLU A 73 -13.98 -6.86 -10.05
N LEU A 74 -13.61 -7.78 -9.17
CA LEU A 74 -14.06 -7.76 -7.78
C LEU A 74 -13.41 -6.61 -6.98
N ALA A 75 -12.13 -6.35 -7.20
CA ALA A 75 -11.43 -5.22 -6.60
C ALA A 75 -12.00 -3.90 -7.13
N ASP A 76 -12.15 -3.75 -8.45
CA ASP A 76 -12.69 -2.55 -9.12
C ASP A 76 -14.11 -2.21 -8.67
N ALA A 77 -14.93 -3.24 -8.39
CA ALA A 77 -16.25 -3.02 -7.83
C ALA A 77 -16.22 -2.37 -6.44
N ILE A 78 -15.19 -2.63 -5.62
CA ILE A 78 -15.07 -2.16 -4.23
C ILE A 78 -14.29 -0.86 -4.15
N VAL A 79 -13.15 -0.83 -4.81
CA VAL A 79 -12.22 0.29 -4.88
C VAL A 79 -12.08 0.63 -6.35
N ASP A 80 -12.16 1.91 -6.70
CA ASP A 80 -11.85 2.32 -8.06
C ASP A 80 -10.36 2.00 -8.31
N VAL A 81 -10.09 1.00 -9.15
CA VAL A 81 -8.72 0.50 -9.37
C VAL A 81 -7.89 1.53 -10.12
N ASP A 82 -8.51 2.30 -11.02
CA ASP A 82 -7.83 3.39 -11.72
C ASP A 82 -7.38 4.49 -10.74
N GLU A 83 -8.25 4.88 -9.81
CA GLU A 83 -7.92 5.85 -8.75
C GLU A 83 -6.82 5.30 -7.82
N LEU A 84 -6.86 4.01 -7.48
CA LEU A 84 -5.84 3.36 -6.65
C LEU A 84 -4.48 3.35 -7.35
N ARG A 85 -4.45 3.02 -8.64
CA ARG A 85 -3.23 3.04 -9.45
C ARG A 85 -2.66 4.44 -9.60
N GLN A 86 -3.52 5.46 -9.71
CA GLN A 86 -3.08 6.85 -9.70
C GLN A 86 -2.41 7.19 -8.37
N ALA A 87 -3.04 6.88 -7.23
CA ALA A 87 -2.47 7.12 -5.90
C ALA A 87 -1.12 6.40 -5.69
N LEU A 88 -0.99 5.15 -6.14
CA LEU A 88 0.27 4.39 -6.11
C LEU A 88 1.34 5.04 -7.01
N SER A 89 0.96 5.55 -8.17
CA SER A 89 1.85 6.25 -9.10
C SER A 89 2.38 7.57 -8.51
N GLU A 90 1.52 8.35 -7.85
CA GLU A 90 1.90 9.57 -7.15
C GLU A 90 2.81 9.28 -5.95
N THR A 91 2.55 8.20 -5.22
CA THR A 91 3.41 7.71 -4.14
C THR A 91 4.81 7.32 -4.66
N MET A 92 4.89 6.61 -5.79
CA MET A 92 6.16 6.28 -6.45
C MET A 92 6.90 7.53 -6.94
N TRP A 93 6.17 8.52 -7.47
CA TRP A 93 6.74 9.82 -7.84
C TRP A 93 7.38 10.52 -6.64
N ALA A 94 6.70 10.56 -5.48
CA ALA A 94 7.22 11.17 -4.26
C ALA A 94 8.48 10.45 -3.76
N SER A 95 8.51 9.11 -3.81
CA SER A 95 9.71 8.32 -3.51
C SER A 95 10.91 8.75 -4.37
N ARG A 96 10.71 8.85 -5.69
CA ARG A 96 11.76 9.30 -6.64
C ARG A 96 12.16 10.75 -6.36
N LYS A 97 11.20 11.62 -6.03
CA LYS A 97 11.46 13.02 -5.72
C LYS A 97 12.31 13.19 -4.46
N ALA A 98 12.10 12.36 -3.43
CA ALA A 98 12.94 12.34 -2.24
C ALA A 98 14.42 12.01 -2.57
N ARG A 99 14.65 11.04 -3.47
CA ARG A 99 15.99 10.70 -3.98
C ARG A 99 16.62 11.86 -4.77
N GLU A 100 15.83 12.54 -5.60
CA GLU A 100 16.27 13.73 -6.33
C GLU A 100 16.69 14.87 -5.39
N ILE A 101 15.88 15.17 -4.36
CA ILE A 101 16.19 16.20 -3.35
C ILE A 101 17.51 15.86 -2.66
N HIS A 102 17.72 14.60 -2.26
CA HIS A 102 18.99 14.17 -1.71
C HIS A 102 20.16 14.48 -2.64
N ASN A 103 20.06 14.08 -3.92
CA ASN A 103 21.12 14.26 -4.90
C ASN A 103 21.38 15.75 -5.21
N GLU A 104 20.35 16.60 -5.16
CA GLU A 104 20.47 18.04 -5.34
C GLU A 104 21.24 18.71 -4.18
N TYR A 105 20.92 18.35 -2.94
CA TYR A 105 21.47 19.01 -1.76
C TYR A 105 22.80 18.41 -1.28
N GLN A 106 23.02 17.11 -1.44
CA GLN A 106 24.20 16.42 -0.93
C GLN A 106 25.54 17.08 -1.33
N PRO A 107 25.75 17.55 -2.59
CA PRO A 107 26.95 18.29 -2.97
C PRO A 107 27.10 19.64 -2.23
N ARG A 108 25.98 20.32 -1.96
CA ARG A 108 25.94 21.61 -1.26
C ARG A 108 26.36 21.49 0.20
N LEU A 109 26.19 20.31 0.81
CA LEU A 109 26.60 20.02 2.19
C LEU A 109 28.09 19.63 2.32
N ARG A 110 28.78 19.31 1.22
CA ARG A 110 30.18 18.86 1.22
C ARG A 110 31.19 20.00 1.12
N LYS A 111 30.91 21.03 0.31
CA LYS A 111 31.84 22.11 -0.03
C LYS A 111 31.42 23.44 0.61
N THR A 112 31.24 23.44 1.93
CA THR A 112 30.71 24.62 2.63
C THR A 112 31.09 24.63 4.11
N ASP A 113 30.80 25.73 4.80
CA ASP A 113 30.94 25.85 6.25
C ASP A 113 29.75 25.20 7.00
N ILE A 114 29.91 24.95 8.30
CA ILE A 114 28.92 24.21 9.09
C ILE A 114 27.58 24.93 9.18
N ASP A 115 27.57 26.26 9.26
CA ASP A 115 26.34 27.03 9.39
C ASP A 115 25.56 27.04 8.07
N THR A 116 26.26 27.15 6.95
CA THR A 116 25.66 27.03 5.61
C THR A 116 25.18 25.60 5.35
N ALA A 117 25.93 24.56 5.71
CA ALA A 117 25.48 23.17 5.63
C ALA A 117 24.20 22.94 6.44
N ARG A 118 24.10 23.53 7.65
CA ARG A 118 22.90 23.44 8.49
C ARG A 118 21.70 24.12 7.82
N LYS A 119 21.89 25.27 7.16
CA LYS A 119 20.82 25.96 6.40
C LYS A 119 20.34 25.10 5.23
N HIS A 120 21.26 24.57 4.41
CA HIS A 120 20.91 23.70 3.29
C HIS A 120 20.20 22.42 3.74
N ARG A 121 20.64 21.79 4.82
CA ARG A 121 19.94 20.62 5.38
C ARG A 121 18.51 20.97 5.82
N LYS A 122 18.30 22.12 6.49
CA LYS A 122 16.95 22.56 6.90
C LYS A 122 16.04 22.77 5.68
N GLN A 123 16.56 23.38 4.62
CA GLN A 123 15.82 23.55 3.36
C GLN A 123 15.46 22.20 2.73
N ALA A 124 16.40 21.26 2.69
CA ALA A 124 16.15 19.91 2.18
C ALA A 124 15.10 19.16 3.01
N PHE A 125 15.15 19.27 4.35
CA PHE A 125 14.17 18.66 5.24
C PHE A 125 12.78 19.25 5.02
N ALA A 126 12.65 20.58 4.89
CA ALA A 126 11.38 21.21 4.56
C ALA A 126 10.82 20.66 3.24
N ARG A 127 11.63 20.64 2.17
CA ARG A 127 11.21 20.08 0.88
C ARG A 127 10.84 18.59 0.94
N LEU A 128 11.51 17.81 1.78
CA LEU A 128 11.17 16.40 1.97
C LEU A 128 9.82 16.24 2.68
N ALA A 129 9.55 17.06 3.71
CA ALA A 129 8.26 17.08 4.39
C ALA A 129 7.16 17.53 3.42
N ASP A 130 7.36 18.65 2.71
CA ASP A 130 6.38 19.19 1.75
C ASP A 130 5.97 18.15 0.69
N ILE A 131 6.91 17.35 0.19
CA ILE A 131 6.62 16.29 -0.80
C ILE A 131 5.82 15.14 -0.20
N VAL A 132 6.06 14.78 1.06
CA VAL A 132 5.31 13.70 1.73
C VAL A 132 3.92 14.20 2.15
N GLU A 133 3.80 15.44 2.61
CA GLU A 133 2.52 16.09 2.91
C GLU A 133 1.67 16.27 1.64
N GLN A 134 2.30 16.53 0.49
CA GLN A 134 1.60 16.65 -0.79
C GLN A 134 0.85 15.36 -1.18
N ILE A 135 1.31 14.19 -0.73
CA ILE A 135 0.71 12.90 -1.05
C ILE A 135 -0.10 12.28 0.11
N ASP A 136 -0.50 13.08 1.10
CA ASP A 136 -1.19 12.57 2.29
C ASP A 136 -2.52 11.92 1.94
N ASP A 137 -3.31 12.55 1.07
CA ASP A 137 -4.60 12.02 0.62
C ASP A 137 -4.44 10.68 -0.10
N GLU A 138 -3.40 10.52 -0.93
CA GLU A 138 -3.09 9.28 -1.62
C GLU A 138 -2.69 8.17 -0.64
N LEU A 139 -1.87 8.47 0.38
CA LEU A 139 -1.50 7.50 1.42
C LEU A 139 -2.71 7.03 2.21
N LEU A 140 -3.62 7.95 2.55
CA LEU A 140 -4.88 7.65 3.23
C LEU A 140 -5.81 6.80 2.34
N TYR A 141 -5.90 7.14 1.06
CA TYR A 141 -6.70 6.39 0.09
C TYR A 141 -6.17 4.96 -0.08
N ILE A 142 -4.86 4.78 -0.29
CA ILE A 142 -4.22 3.47 -0.37
C ILE A 142 -4.51 2.65 0.89
N ASN A 143 -4.38 3.24 2.07
CA ASN A 143 -4.65 2.52 3.33
C ASN A 143 -6.12 2.11 3.46
N LYS A 144 -7.04 2.98 3.03
CA LYS A 144 -8.47 2.68 3.01
C LYS A 144 -8.76 1.53 2.04
N SER A 145 -8.29 1.62 0.80
CA SER A 145 -8.45 0.58 -0.22
C SER A 145 -7.89 -0.77 0.25
N ARG A 146 -6.73 -0.76 0.93
CA ARG A 146 -6.17 -1.95 1.57
C ARG A 146 -7.10 -2.56 2.61
N ASN A 147 -7.76 -1.75 3.43
CA ASN A 147 -8.71 -2.26 4.43
C ASN A 147 -9.99 -2.79 3.78
N ASP A 148 -10.48 -2.14 2.73
CA ASP A 148 -11.68 -2.55 2.00
C ASP A 148 -11.46 -3.86 1.22
N LEU A 149 -10.25 -4.08 0.68
CA LEU A 149 -9.85 -5.30 -0.02
C LEU A 149 -9.37 -6.43 0.92
N ARG A 150 -9.01 -6.08 2.17
CA ARG A 150 -8.76 -6.95 3.34
C ARG A 150 -9.56 -8.25 3.31
N ASP A 151 -10.86 -8.07 3.23
CA ASP A 151 -11.84 -9.10 3.57
C ASP A 151 -12.37 -9.82 2.31
N LEU A 152 -11.69 -9.67 1.18
CA LEU A 152 -12.04 -10.35 -0.06
C LEU A 152 -11.92 -11.87 0.07
N PRO A 153 -12.93 -12.63 -0.38
CA PRO A 153 -12.90 -14.07 -0.27
C PRO A 153 -11.91 -14.68 -1.26
N GLU A 154 -11.21 -15.72 -0.81
CA GLU A 154 -10.30 -16.48 -1.65
C GLU A 154 -11.09 -17.48 -2.52
N ILE A 155 -11.14 -17.21 -3.81
CA ILE A 155 -11.70 -18.06 -4.87
C ILE A 155 -10.54 -18.47 -5.80
N ASN A 156 -10.37 -19.76 -6.05
CA ASN A 156 -9.46 -20.23 -7.09
C ASN A 156 -10.18 -20.21 -8.45
N PRO A 157 -9.87 -19.28 -9.37
CA PRO A 157 -10.57 -19.18 -10.65
C PRO A 157 -10.28 -20.37 -11.59
N GLU A 158 -9.20 -21.10 -11.36
CA GLU A 158 -8.81 -22.28 -12.15
C GLU A 158 -9.57 -23.55 -11.72
N GLU A 159 -10.22 -23.52 -10.55
CA GLU A 159 -11.00 -24.65 -10.07
C GLU A 159 -12.43 -24.65 -10.62
N PRO A 160 -12.97 -25.82 -11.01
CA PRO A 160 -14.36 -25.94 -11.45
C PRO A 160 -15.34 -25.38 -10.42
N THR A 161 -15.90 -24.21 -10.71
CA THR A 161 -16.77 -23.48 -9.79
C THR A 161 -18.22 -23.54 -10.24
N ILE A 162 -19.13 -23.93 -9.34
CA ILE A 162 -20.57 -23.95 -9.59
C ILE A 162 -21.19 -22.68 -8.99
N VAL A 163 -21.83 -21.86 -9.82
CA VAL A 163 -22.55 -20.66 -9.38
C VAL A 163 -24.04 -20.96 -9.25
N VAL A 164 -24.59 -20.82 -8.04
CA VAL A 164 -26.03 -20.97 -7.78
C VAL A 164 -26.70 -19.60 -7.68
N ALA A 165 -27.37 -19.18 -8.76
CA ALA A 165 -28.06 -17.89 -8.85
C ALA A 165 -29.59 -18.03 -8.78
N GLY A 166 -30.29 -16.96 -8.39
CA GLY A 166 -31.75 -16.92 -8.30
C GLY A 166 -32.27 -15.82 -7.38
N TYR A 167 -33.58 -15.57 -7.37
CA TYR A 167 -34.20 -14.51 -6.56
C TYR A 167 -33.94 -14.66 -5.04
N PRO A 168 -34.02 -13.59 -4.24
CA PRO A 168 -33.95 -13.69 -2.79
C PRO A 168 -34.94 -14.72 -2.23
N ASN A 169 -34.55 -15.45 -1.18
CA ASN A 169 -35.39 -16.42 -0.46
C ASN A 169 -35.95 -17.61 -1.26
N VAL A 170 -35.41 -17.94 -2.45
CA VAL A 170 -35.83 -19.14 -3.23
C VAL A 170 -35.17 -20.46 -2.79
N GLY A 171 -34.50 -20.49 -1.64
CA GLY A 171 -33.88 -21.72 -1.10
C GLY A 171 -32.48 -22.03 -1.62
N LYS A 172 -31.78 -21.09 -2.27
CA LYS A 172 -30.40 -21.28 -2.78
C LYS A 172 -29.44 -21.81 -1.70
N SER A 173 -29.48 -21.21 -0.51
CA SER A 173 -28.64 -21.61 0.62
C SER A 173 -28.98 -23.02 1.13
N SER A 174 -30.26 -23.39 1.11
CA SER A 174 -30.68 -24.75 1.46
C SER A 174 -30.13 -25.75 0.44
N PHE A 175 -30.24 -25.46 -0.85
CA PHE A 175 -29.65 -26.30 -1.91
C PHE A 175 -28.14 -26.50 -1.72
N VAL A 176 -27.39 -25.42 -1.48
CA VAL A 176 -25.93 -25.53 -1.29
C VAL A 176 -25.59 -26.33 -0.02
N ASN A 177 -26.30 -26.12 1.08
CA ASN A 177 -26.10 -26.92 2.31
C ASN A 177 -26.46 -28.40 2.13
N ASP A 178 -27.44 -28.72 1.28
CA ASP A 178 -27.88 -30.10 1.04
C ASP A 178 -26.92 -30.86 0.11
N VAL A 179 -26.32 -30.16 -0.87
CA VAL A 179 -25.43 -30.76 -1.89
C VAL A 179 -23.98 -30.85 -1.40
N THR A 180 -23.61 -30.07 -0.38
CA THR A 180 -22.23 -30.03 0.13
C THR A 180 -22.09 -30.76 1.47
N SER A 181 -20.97 -31.45 1.66
CA SER A 181 -20.67 -32.21 2.88
C SER A 181 -19.97 -31.38 3.97
N ALA A 182 -19.49 -30.19 3.62
CA ALA A 182 -18.89 -29.23 4.53
C ALA A 182 -19.97 -28.35 5.17
N ARG A 183 -19.86 -28.10 6.49
CA ARG A 183 -20.60 -27.01 7.13
C ARG A 183 -20.08 -25.72 6.52
N GLY A 184 -20.79 -25.17 5.53
CA GLY A 184 -20.31 -24.08 4.69
C GLY A 184 -19.76 -22.92 5.50
N GLU A 185 -18.50 -22.57 5.28
CA GLU A 185 -17.95 -21.31 5.74
C GLU A 185 -18.56 -20.21 4.86
N THR A 186 -19.32 -19.30 5.48
CA THR A 186 -19.89 -18.16 4.76
C THR A 186 -18.76 -17.17 4.48
N ALA A 187 -18.43 -16.99 3.21
CA ALA A 187 -17.46 -15.99 2.80
C ALA A 187 -18.17 -14.64 2.63
N SER A 188 -17.59 -13.58 3.19
CA SER A 188 -18.10 -12.23 2.97
C SER A 188 -17.93 -11.88 1.50
N TYR A 189 -18.99 -11.38 0.86
CA TYR A 189 -18.90 -10.88 -0.49
C TYR A 189 -19.39 -9.42 -0.50
N PRO A 190 -18.67 -8.54 -1.19
CA PRO A 190 -19.08 -7.15 -1.36
C PRO A 190 -20.54 -7.05 -1.84
N PHE A 191 -21.28 -6.04 -1.37
CA PHE A 191 -22.66 -5.75 -1.80
C PHE A 191 -23.74 -6.75 -1.37
N THR A 192 -23.39 -7.78 -0.59
CA THR A 192 -24.38 -8.71 -0.02
C THR A 192 -24.63 -8.43 1.45
N THR A 193 -25.88 -8.18 1.85
CA THR A 193 -26.26 -7.99 3.26
C THR A 193 -26.06 -9.24 4.15
N LYS A 194 -25.66 -10.38 3.58
CA LYS A 194 -25.47 -11.66 4.27
C LYS A 194 -24.24 -12.48 3.83
N GLY A 195 -23.28 -11.90 3.10
CA GLY A 195 -22.23 -12.68 2.42
C GLY A 195 -22.79 -13.47 1.21
N ILE A 196 -21.94 -13.90 0.28
CA ILE A 196 -22.33 -15.01 -0.59
C ILE A 196 -22.43 -16.21 0.35
N LEU A 197 -23.61 -16.82 0.39
CA LEU A 197 -24.00 -17.72 1.46
C LEU A 197 -23.20 -19.02 1.58
N SER A 198 -22.17 -19.23 0.74
CA SER A 198 -21.40 -20.46 0.68
C SER A 198 -20.38 -20.41 -0.46
N LEU A 199 -19.10 -20.16 -0.15
CA LEU A 199 -17.99 -20.68 -0.96
C LEU A 199 -17.64 -22.03 -0.38
N ILE A 200 -17.93 -23.11 -1.11
CA ILE A 200 -17.74 -24.46 -0.59
C ILE A 200 -16.94 -25.26 -1.61
N HIS A 201 -15.73 -25.65 -1.22
CA HIS A 201 -14.92 -26.60 -1.97
C HIS A 201 -15.57 -27.98 -1.89
N ILE A 202 -15.95 -28.52 -3.04
CA ILE A 202 -16.42 -29.90 -3.18
C ILE A 202 -15.24 -30.71 -3.69
N SER A 203 -14.53 -31.41 -2.80
CA SER A 203 -13.52 -32.40 -3.18
C SER A 203 -14.21 -33.67 -3.65
N GLU A 204 -13.87 -34.17 -4.84
CA GLU A 204 -14.12 -35.58 -5.17
C GLU A 204 -13.27 -36.47 -4.23
N ARG A 205 -13.81 -37.64 -3.88
CA ARG A 205 -13.06 -38.71 -3.20
C ARG A 205 -12.31 -39.55 -4.21
#